data_AF-A0A410G0M5-F1
#
_entry.id   AF-A0A410G0M5-F1
#
_cell.length_a   1.000
_cell.length_b   1.000
_cell.length_c   1.000
_cell.angle_alpha   90.00
_cell.angle_beta   90.00
_cell.angle_gamma   90.00
#
_symmetry.space_group_name_H-M   'P 1'
#
loop_
_entity.id
_entity.type
_entity.pdbx_description
1 polymer ?
#
loop_
_entity_poly.entity_id
_entity_poly.type
_entity_poly.pdbx_seq_one_letter_code
_entity_poly.pdbx_strand_id
1 'polypeptide(L)'
;MMTIKKLILSIFVMLALFSCSSNDDNDNTPSQCEIAIEAAVGAKQNYEAATVENYTQLCIAYRVALEKQQQECGDSDGSLQAIIDGLGDCSVSAGNEVEGQISVKAGTLSIVFDEIRIDREGGLLKILGETSAANNYNIYFEVEENMVGNDLFQNFKINLISSYYPMASNFNNSVTTNSGGVLTGSFSGVVINNDNGQIELTNGIFDLSF
;
A
#
# COMPACT_ATOMS: atom_id res chain seq x y z
N MET A 1 -6.09 10.56 -44.44
CA MET A 1 -4.64 10.75 -44.62
C MET A 1 -3.97 9.41 -44.34
N MET A 2 -3.54 8.73 -45.40
CA MET A 2 -2.73 7.50 -45.43
C MET A 2 -1.34 7.82 -44.82
N THR A 3 -0.65 7.00 -44.03
CA THR A 3 0.14 5.79 -44.38
C THR A 3 0.73 5.19 -43.08
N ILE A 4 0.54 3.91 -42.77
CA ILE A 4 1.48 2.76 -42.99
C ILE A 4 2.94 3.02 -42.56
N LYS A 5 3.40 2.26 -41.55
CA LYS A 5 4.63 1.43 -41.68
C LYS A 5 4.60 0.26 -40.69
N LYS A 6 4.49 -0.94 -41.26
CA LYS A 6 4.83 -2.23 -40.64
C LYS A 6 6.31 -2.21 -40.25
N LEU A 7 6.65 -2.65 -39.04
CA LEU A 7 7.98 -3.13 -38.73
C LEU A 7 7.86 -4.58 -38.25
N ILE A 8 8.00 -5.50 -39.20
CA ILE A 8 8.24 -6.91 -38.94
C ILE A 8 9.76 -7.01 -38.71
N LEU A 9 10.19 -7.39 -37.51
CA LEU A 9 11.55 -7.86 -37.29
C LEU A 9 11.48 -9.35 -36.97
N SER A 10 11.67 -10.13 -38.03
CA SER A 10 11.88 -11.57 -37.99
C SER A 10 13.25 -11.83 -37.39
N ILE A 11 13.29 -12.48 -36.22
CA ILE A 11 14.51 -13.08 -35.68
C ILE A 11 14.35 -14.59 -35.80
N PHE A 12 15.09 -15.13 -36.76
CA PHE A 12 15.39 -16.55 -36.92
C PHE A 12 16.42 -16.91 -35.83
N VAL A 13 16.01 -17.59 -34.76
CA VAL A 13 16.93 -18.30 -33.87
C VAL A 13 16.74 -19.79 -34.06
N MET A 14 17.67 -20.31 -34.85
CA MET A 14 18.20 -21.65 -34.99
C MET A 14 17.61 -22.72 -34.05
N LEU A 15 16.95 -23.69 -34.69
CA LEU A 15 16.71 -25.06 -34.21
C LEU A 15 17.96 -25.62 -33.52
N ALA A 16 17.90 -25.78 -32.19
CA ALA A 16 18.67 -26.79 -31.48
C ALA A 16 17.74 -27.97 -31.22
N LEU A 17 17.96 -29.05 -31.95
CA LEU A 17 17.31 -30.34 -31.75
C LEU A 17 17.74 -30.89 -30.39
N PHE A 18 16.94 -30.67 -29.34
CA PHE A 18 16.91 -31.59 -28.21
C PHE A 18 15.85 -32.64 -28.50
N SER A 19 16.32 -33.83 -28.83
CA SER A 19 15.51 -35.02 -29.05
C SER A 19 14.71 -35.35 -27.79
N CYS A 20 13.41 -35.06 -27.78
CA CYS A 20 12.49 -35.81 -26.94
C CYS A 20 12.03 -37.03 -27.74
N SER A 21 12.72 -38.15 -27.50
CA SER A 21 12.26 -39.47 -27.91
C SER A 21 11.13 -39.89 -26.98
N SER A 22 9.90 -39.99 -27.50
CA SER A 22 9.08 -41.23 -27.50
C SER A 22 7.63 -40.93 -27.92
N ASN A 23 7.32 -41.35 -29.15
CA ASN A 23 6.12 -42.02 -29.67
C ASN A 23 4.69 -41.65 -29.20
N ASP A 24 3.85 -41.42 -30.21
CA ASP A 24 2.42 -41.77 -30.36
C ASP A 24 1.44 -41.42 -29.22
N ASP A 25 0.58 -40.41 -29.45
CA ASP A 25 -0.85 -40.60 -29.79
C ASP A 25 -1.59 -39.25 -29.70
N ASN A 26 -2.71 -39.12 -30.42
CA ASN A 26 -3.59 -37.94 -30.44
C ASN A 26 -4.17 -37.63 -29.04
N ASP A 27 -3.43 -36.94 -28.19
CA ASP A 27 -3.95 -36.41 -26.94
C ASP A 27 -3.77 -34.90 -26.90
N ASN A 28 -4.85 -34.19 -27.21
CA ASN A 28 -4.97 -32.74 -27.05
C ASN A 28 -5.13 -32.38 -25.56
N THR A 29 -4.33 -33.00 -24.69
CA THR A 29 -4.40 -32.83 -23.25
C THR A 29 -3.23 -31.94 -22.83
N PRO A 30 -3.50 -30.75 -22.27
CA PRO A 30 -2.46 -29.86 -21.82
C PRO A 30 -1.52 -30.55 -20.83
N SER A 31 -0.22 -30.34 -20.99
CA SER A 31 0.79 -30.78 -20.03
C SER A 31 0.60 -30.11 -18.67
N GLN A 32 1.15 -30.72 -17.62
CA GLN A 32 1.10 -30.13 -16.27
C GLN A 32 1.75 -28.74 -16.21
N CYS A 33 2.79 -28.53 -17.01
CA CYS A 33 3.43 -27.22 -17.15
C CYS A 33 2.49 -26.19 -17.82
N GLU A 34 1.80 -26.54 -18.91
CA GLU A 34 0.82 -25.64 -19.56
C GLU A 34 -0.33 -25.28 -18.61
N ILE A 35 -0.85 -26.24 -17.85
CA ILE A 35 -1.89 -26.01 -16.83
C ILE A 35 -1.37 -25.06 -15.73
N ALA A 36 -0.14 -25.24 -15.29
CA ALA A 36 0.45 -24.40 -14.24
C ALA A 36 0.68 -22.95 -14.73
N ILE A 37 1.10 -22.77 -15.99
CA ILE A 37 1.23 -21.45 -16.62
C ILE A 37 -0.14 -20.74 -16.67
N GLU A 38 -1.18 -21.42 -17.14
CA GLU A 38 -2.52 -20.83 -17.20
C GLU A 38 -3.04 -20.45 -15.81
N ALA A 39 -2.80 -21.30 -14.80
CA ALA A 39 -3.16 -21.00 -13.42
C ALA A 39 -2.41 -19.77 -12.87
N ALA A 40 -1.11 -19.64 -13.16
CA ALA A 40 -0.31 -18.48 -12.75
C ALA A 40 -0.78 -17.20 -13.45
N VAL A 41 -1.15 -17.26 -14.74
CA VAL A 41 -1.74 -16.12 -15.47
C VAL A 41 -3.07 -15.70 -14.85
N GLY A 42 -3.96 -16.64 -14.54
CA GLY A 42 -5.24 -16.34 -13.90
C GLY A 42 -5.07 -15.76 -12.49
N ALA A 43 -4.16 -16.32 -11.69
CA ALA A 43 -3.86 -15.82 -10.36
C ALA A 43 -3.23 -14.42 -10.40
N LYS A 44 -2.35 -14.14 -11.38
CA LYS A 44 -1.81 -12.80 -11.63
C LYS A 44 -2.90 -11.79 -11.92
N GLN A 45 -3.83 -12.11 -12.82
CA GLN A 45 -4.95 -11.21 -13.16
C GLN A 45 -5.81 -10.89 -11.93
N ASN A 46 -6.07 -11.88 -11.07
CA ASN A 46 -6.79 -11.65 -9.83
C ASN A 46 -5.98 -10.77 -8.86
N TYR A 47 -4.68 -11.04 -8.71
CA TYR A 47 -3.78 -10.23 -7.91
C TYR A 47 -3.69 -8.76 -8.40
N GLU A 48 -3.59 -8.54 -9.71
CA GLU A 48 -3.59 -7.20 -10.32
C GLU A 48 -4.92 -6.46 -10.12
N ALA A 49 -6.02 -7.19 -9.94
CA ALA A 49 -7.35 -6.65 -9.63
C ALA A 49 -7.64 -6.61 -8.11
N ALA A 50 -6.65 -6.87 -7.26
CA ALA A 50 -6.85 -6.92 -5.82
C ALA A 50 -7.22 -5.53 -5.24
N THR A 51 -8.01 -5.58 -4.18
CA THR A 51 -8.34 -4.47 -3.29
C THR A 51 -7.62 -4.68 -1.95
N VAL A 52 -7.57 -3.66 -1.11
CA VAL A 52 -6.96 -3.78 0.24
C VAL A 52 -7.54 -4.95 1.03
N GLU A 53 -8.86 -5.19 0.92
CA GLU A 53 -9.57 -6.25 1.66
C GLU A 53 -9.15 -7.67 1.25
N ASN A 54 -8.73 -7.88 -0.01
CA ASN A 54 -8.42 -9.20 -0.56
C ASN A 54 -6.96 -9.35 -1.03
N TYR A 55 -6.13 -8.32 -0.87
CA TYR A 55 -4.73 -8.29 -1.31
C TYR A 55 -3.94 -9.50 -0.83
N THR A 56 -3.88 -9.75 0.47
CA THR A 56 -3.10 -10.87 1.04
C THR A 56 -3.55 -12.20 0.45
N GLN A 57 -4.85 -12.43 0.34
CA GLN A 57 -5.38 -13.68 -0.21
C GLN A 57 -4.95 -13.87 -1.67
N LEU A 58 -5.08 -12.82 -2.49
CA LEU A 58 -4.79 -12.90 -3.93
C LEU A 58 -3.28 -12.91 -4.22
N CYS A 59 -2.46 -12.22 -3.42
CA CYS A 59 -1.00 -12.32 -3.48
C CYS A 59 -0.51 -13.72 -3.15
N ILE A 60 -1.00 -14.32 -2.04
CA ILE A 60 -0.65 -15.70 -1.66
C ILE A 60 -1.06 -16.68 -2.76
N ALA A 61 -2.26 -16.51 -3.33
CA ALA A 61 -2.74 -17.36 -4.42
C ALA A 61 -1.83 -17.27 -5.66
N TYR A 62 -1.35 -16.06 -6.00
CA TYR A 62 -0.42 -15.87 -7.10
C TYR A 62 0.96 -16.48 -6.81
N ARG A 63 1.51 -16.29 -5.62
CA ARG A 63 2.77 -16.93 -5.19
C ARG A 63 2.71 -18.45 -5.30
N VAL A 64 1.67 -19.07 -4.78
CA VAL A 64 1.47 -20.53 -4.86
C VAL A 64 1.36 -21.01 -6.31
N ALA A 65 0.71 -20.24 -7.18
CA ALA A 65 0.62 -20.58 -8.60
C ALA A 65 1.99 -20.50 -9.30
N LEU A 66 2.83 -19.51 -8.96
CA LEU A 66 4.20 -19.40 -9.47
C LEU A 66 5.11 -20.52 -8.96
N GLU A 67 5.04 -20.87 -7.67
CA GLU A 67 5.78 -22.00 -7.08
C GLU A 67 5.41 -23.32 -7.79
N LYS A 68 4.12 -23.51 -8.09
CA LYS A 68 3.66 -24.66 -8.88
C LYS A 68 4.16 -24.60 -10.32
N GLN A 69 4.15 -23.44 -10.97
CA GLN A 69 4.73 -23.29 -12.30
C GLN A 69 6.23 -23.62 -12.29
N GLN A 70 6.97 -23.14 -11.29
CA GLN A 70 8.40 -23.45 -11.12
C GLN A 70 8.62 -24.96 -10.90
N GLN A 71 7.77 -25.63 -10.14
CA GLN A 71 7.84 -27.07 -9.91
C GLN A 71 7.62 -27.89 -11.19
N GLU A 72 6.62 -27.52 -12.01
CA GLU A 72 6.22 -28.29 -13.19
C GLU A 72 7.01 -27.92 -14.46
N CYS A 73 7.45 -26.68 -14.58
CA CYS A 73 8.14 -26.15 -15.77
C CYS A 73 9.65 -25.94 -15.56
N GLY A 74 10.12 -25.87 -14.32
CA GLY A 74 11.47 -25.43 -13.98
C GLY A 74 11.67 -23.92 -14.08
N ASP A 75 12.83 -23.44 -13.63
CA ASP A 75 13.18 -22.02 -13.56
C ASP A 75 14.70 -21.83 -13.66
N SER A 76 15.31 -22.31 -14.74
CA SER A 76 16.78 -22.30 -14.88
C SER A 76 17.36 -20.90 -15.06
N ASP A 77 16.56 -19.92 -15.47
CA ASP A 77 16.96 -18.52 -15.60
C ASP A 77 16.63 -17.68 -14.35
N GLY A 78 15.94 -18.27 -13.36
CA GLY A 78 15.54 -17.62 -12.12
C GLY A 78 14.45 -16.56 -12.28
N SER A 79 13.79 -16.52 -13.45
CA SER A 79 12.76 -15.52 -13.73
C SER A 79 11.52 -15.69 -12.86
N LEU A 80 11.10 -16.93 -12.56
CA LEU A 80 9.97 -17.19 -11.67
C LEU A 80 10.33 -16.89 -10.22
N GLN A 81 11.54 -17.30 -9.80
CA GLN A 81 12.03 -16.99 -8.47
C GLN A 81 12.10 -15.48 -8.22
N ALA A 82 12.56 -14.70 -9.21
CA ALA A 82 12.61 -13.25 -9.09
C ALA A 82 11.22 -12.61 -8.92
N ILE A 83 10.19 -13.19 -9.57
CA ILE A 83 8.80 -12.73 -9.37
C ILE A 83 8.31 -13.11 -7.97
N ILE A 84 8.56 -14.35 -7.52
CA ILE A 84 8.19 -14.83 -6.18
C ILE A 84 8.84 -13.95 -5.10
N ASP A 85 10.14 -13.68 -5.22
CA ASP A 85 10.87 -12.81 -4.30
C ASP A 85 10.31 -11.38 -4.33
N GLY A 86 9.92 -10.89 -5.50
CA GLY A 86 9.28 -9.59 -5.69
C GLY A 86 7.89 -9.46 -5.06
N LEU A 87 7.18 -10.57 -4.81
CA LEU A 87 5.90 -10.56 -4.08
C LEU A 87 6.09 -10.37 -2.57
N GLY A 88 7.31 -10.55 -2.05
CA GLY A 88 7.61 -10.47 -0.63
C GLY A 88 6.82 -11.48 0.21
N ASP A 89 6.46 -11.10 1.43
CA ASP A 89 5.74 -11.98 2.34
C ASP A 89 4.22 -12.07 2.06
N CYS A 90 3.70 -11.32 1.08
CA CYS A 90 2.27 -11.17 0.80
C CYS A 90 1.43 -10.69 2.00
N SER A 91 2.08 -10.13 3.02
CA SER A 91 1.35 -9.29 3.95
C SER A 91 0.77 -8.12 3.15
N VAL A 92 -0.45 -7.70 3.48
CA VAL A 92 -0.72 -6.27 3.37
C VAL A 92 0.30 -5.69 4.34
N SER A 93 1.44 -5.21 3.82
CA SER A 93 2.11 -4.13 4.51
C SER A 93 0.98 -3.12 4.67
N ALA A 94 0.49 -2.93 5.89
CA ALA A 94 -0.32 -1.75 6.16
C ALA A 94 0.50 -0.60 5.56
N GLY A 95 -0.03 0.02 4.50
CA GLY A 95 0.77 0.64 3.45
C GLY A 95 1.98 1.42 3.98
N ASN A 96 3.16 0.99 3.53
CA ASN A 96 4.49 1.57 3.74
C ASN A 96 5.00 1.48 5.20
N GLU A 97 6.27 1.07 5.38
CA GLU A 97 6.99 1.35 6.63
C GLU A 97 6.99 2.87 6.80
N VAL A 98 6.01 3.40 7.51
CA VAL A 98 5.95 4.82 7.80
C VAL A 98 6.97 5.09 8.87
N GLU A 99 8.09 5.70 8.49
CA GLU A 99 9.06 6.18 9.46
C GLU A 99 8.58 7.51 10.05
N GLY A 100 8.84 7.68 11.35
CA GLY A 100 8.53 8.91 12.08
C GLY A 100 7.37 8.75 13.06
N GLN A 101 6.85 9.87 13.52
CA GLN A 101 5.84 9.88 14.59
C GLN A 101 4.96 11.13 14.53
N ILE A 102 3.78 11.01 15.12
CA ILE A 102 2.92 12.15 15.43
C ILE A 102 2.99 12.37 16.94
N SER A 103 3.23 13.61 17.38
CA SER A 103 3.26 13.95 18.81
C SER A 103 2.38 15.14 19.09
N VAL A 104 1.77 15.18 20.27
CA VAL A 104 0.93 16.30 20.71
C VAL A 104 0.87 16.33 22.23
N LYS A 105 0.59 17.51 22.79
CA LYS A 105 0.25 17.67 24.19
C LYS A 105 -1.23 18.01 24.34
N ALA A 106 -2.01 17.09 24.90
CA ALA A 106 -3.41 17.27 25.24
C ALA A 106 -3.53 17.77 26.69
N GLY A 107 -3.74 19.07 26.88
CA GLY A 107 -3.67 19.71 28.19
C GLY A 107 -2.26 19.60 28.80
N THR A 108 -2.07 18.70 29.78
CA THR A 108 -0.76 18.39 30.38
C THR A 108 -0.16 17.07 29.91
N LEU A 109 -0.94 16.23 29.22
CA LEU A 109 -0.53 14.89 28.80
C LEU A 109 0.19 14.95 27.46
N SER A 110 1.45 14.51 27.43
CA SER A 110 2.18 14.29 26.18
C SER A 110 1.81 12.93 25.60
N ILE A 111 1.52 12.91 24.31
CA ILE A 111 1.11 11.73 23.56
C ILE A 111 2.01 11.62 22.33
N VAL A 112 2.48 10.40 22.07
CA VAL A 112 3.19 10.03 20.85
C VAL A 112 2.39 8.90 20.21
N PHE A 113 2.03 9.09 18.95
CA PHE A 113 1.49 8.06 18.09
C PHE A 113 2.66 7.56 17.23
N ASP A 114 3.05 6.32 17.46
CA ASP A 114 4.23 5.65 16.91
C ASP A 114 3.87 4.44 16.04
N GLU A 115 2.59 4.09 15.96
CA GLU A 115 2.05 3.12 15.00
C GLU A 115 1.26 3.88 13.93
N ILE A 116 1.91 4.21 12.81
CA ILE A 116 1.33 5.05 11.75
C ILE A 116 0.94 4.23 10.53
N ARG A 117 -0.21 4.56 9.94
CA ARG A 117 -0.68 4.05 8.66
C ARG A 117 -1.08 5.21 7.75
N ILE A 118 -0.64 5.17 6.49
CA ILE A 118 -0.99 6.16 5.48
C ILE A 118 -1.57 5.45 4.26
N ASP A 119 -2.87 5.68 4.01
CA ASP A 119 -3.54 5.18 2.81
C ASP A 119 -3.65 6.29 1.76
N ARG A 120 -3.30 5.97 0.52
CA ARG A 120 -3.41 6.87 -0.63
C ARG A 120 -4.64 6.51 -1.46
N GLU A 121 -5.62 7.40 -1.53
CA GLU A 121 -6.83 7.19 -2.33
C GLU A 121 -7.26 8.48 -3.04
N GLY A 122 -7.35 8.46 -4.37
CA GLY A 122 -7.90 9.59 -5.13
C GLY A 122 -7.13 10.91 -5.01
N GLY A 123 -5.83 10.88 -4.73
CA GLY A 123 -5.01 12.08 -4.49
C GLY A 123 -5.10 12.63 -3.07
N LEU A 124 -5.71 11.87 -2.16
CA LEU A 124 -5.81 12.18 -0.75
C LEU A 124 -4.96 11.21 0.07
N LEU A 125 -4.18 11.74 1.00
CA LEU A 125 -3.53 10.98 2.06
C LEU A 125 -4.48 10.86 3.24
N LYS A 126 -4.69 9.64 3.71
CA LYS A 126 -5.46 9.33 4.92
C LYS A 126 -4.49 8.84 5.99
N ILE A 127 -4.28 9.64 7.02
CA ILE A 127 -3.28 9.40 8.05
C ILE A 127 -4.01 8.89 9.31
N LEU A 128 -3.64 7.70 9.76
CA LEU A 128 -4.05 7.13 11.05
C LEU A 128 -2.80 6.92 11.91
N GLY A 129 -2.78 7.49 13.11
CA GLY A 129 -1.76 7.23 14.11
C GLY A 129 -2.35 6.60 15.36
N GLU A 130 -1.75 5.54 15.85
CA GLU A 130 -2.08 4.83 17.09
C GLU A 130 -0.87 4.84 18.03
N THR A 131 -1.09 4.60 19.32
CA THR A 131 0.01 4.49 20.29
C THR A 131 0.32 3.03 20.56
N SER A 132 1.60 2.67 20.65
CA SER A 132 2.08 1.36 21.10
C SER A 132 1.89 1.11 22.61
N ALA A 133 1.56 2.17 23.37
CA ALA A 133 1.28 2.08 24.79
C ALA A 133 -0.05 1.37 25.08
N ALA A 134 -0.23 0.87 26.30
CA ALA A 134 -1.45 0.17 26.74
C ALA A 134 -2.66 1.11 26.96
N ASN A 135 -3.06 1.80 25.90
CA ASN A 135 -4.25 2.62 25.79
C ASN A 135 -4.81 2.46 24.36
N ASN A 136 -5.91 3.14 24.04
CA ASN A 136 -6.57 3.06 22.75
C ASN A 136 -6.61 4.41 22.03
N TYR A 137 -5.67 5.29 22.35
CA TYR A 137 -5.62 6.62 21.75
C TYR A 137 -5.21 6.52 20.30
N ASN A 138 -5.90 7.28 19.46
CA ASN A 138 -5.57 7.39 18.05
C ASN A 138 -5.90 8.77 17.51
N ILE A 139 -5.26 9.12 16.41
CA ILE A 139 -5.45 10.38 15.69
C ILE A 139 -5.66 10.06 14.21
N TYR A 140 -6.59 10.78 13.60
CA TYR A 140 -6.90 10.65 12.19
C TYR A 140 -7.01 12.04 11.55
N PHE A 141 -6.43 12.20 10.36
CA PHE A 141 -6.67 13.36 9.51
C PHE A 141 -6.33 13.02 8.07
N GLU A 142 -6.85 13.84 7.16
CA GLU A 142 -6.63 13.70 5.73
C GLU A 142 -5.99 14.97 5.16
N VAL A 143 -5.14 14.82 4.15
CA VAL A 143 -4.49 15.94 3.44
C VAL A 143 -4.44 15.63 1.95
N GLU A 144 -4.78 16.60 1.10
CA GLU A 144 -4.58 16.46 -0.35
C GLU A 144 -3.09 16.36 -0.68
N GLU A 145 -2.71 15.46 -1.58
CA GLU A 145 -1.31 15.29 -1.97
C GLU A 145 -0.73 16.52 -2.64
N ASN A 146 0.57 16.77 -2.41
CA ASN A 146 1.30 17.89 -2.99
C ASN A 146 0.79 19.27 -2.56
N MET A 147 -0.05 19.33 -1.54
CA MET A 147 -0.53 20.57 -0.95
C MET A 147 0.26 20.92 0.31
N VAL A 148 0.71 22.18 0.38
CA VAL A 148 1.42 22.79 1.52
C VAL A 148 0.76 24.12 1.86
N GLY A 149 0.74 24.49 3.15
CA GLY A 149 0.06 25.69 3.63
C GLY A 149 -0.73 25.45 4.92
N ASN A 150 -1.55 26.42 5.28
CA ASN A 150 -2.37 26.38 6.48
C ASN A 150 -3.76 25.83 6.18
N ASP A 151 -4.40 25.26 7.20
CA ASP A 151 -5.80 24.83 7.18
C ASP A 151 -6.11 23.79 6.09
N LEU A 152 -5.18 22.84 5.91
CA LEU A 152 -5.28 21.79 4.88
C LEU A 152 -5.83 20.46 5.41
N PHE A 153 -5.93 20.28 6.73
CA PHE A 153 -6.51 19.08 7.31
C PHE A 153 -7.99 18.96 6.98
N GLN A 154 -8.38 17.75 6.55
CA GLN A 154 -9.76 17.33 6.41
C GLN A 154 -10.06 16.21 7.41
N ASN A 155 -11.33 16.11 7.83
CA ASN A 155 -11.85 15.02 8.67
C ASN A 155 -11.04 14.74 9.96
N PHE A 156 -10.36 15.75 10.51
CA PHE A 156 -9.54 15.58 11.71
C PHE A 156 -10.37 15.04 12.87
N LYS A 157 -9.82 14.04 13.55
CA LYS A 157 -10.39 13.43 14.74
C LYS A 157 -9.26 12.94 15.64
N ILE A 158 -9.39 13.18 16.95
CA ILE A 158 -8.51 12.56 17.94
C ILE A 158 -9.36 11.81 18.97
N ASN A 159 -9.03 10.56 19.20
CA ASN A 159 -9.66 9.70 20.19
C ASN A 159 -8.74 9.58 21.39
N LEU A 160 -9.21 10.06 22.54
CA LEU A 160 -8.55 9.91 23.83
C LEU A 160 -9.48 9.10 24.74
N ILE A 161 -9.95 9.70 25.84
CA ILE A 161 -11.06 9.17 26.65
C ILE A 161 -12.44 9.29 25.97
N SER A 162 -12.51 10.08 24.89
CA SER A 162 -13.68 10.30 24.03
C SER A 162 -13.18 10.72 22.64
N SER A 163 -14.10 10.82 21.68
CA SER A 163 -13.81 11.39 20.37
C SER A 163 -13.90 12.91 20.42
N TYR A 164 -12.84 13.60 19.99
CA TYR A 164 -12.78 15.05 19.88
C TYR A 164 -12.59 15.47 18.43
N TYR A 165 -13.19 16.61 18.08
CA TYR A 165 -13.18 17.22 16.75
C TYR A 165 -12.70 18.67 16.83
N PRO A 166 -12.16 19.24 15.74
CA PRO A 166 -11.71 20.63 15.72
C PRO A 166 -12.83 21.60 16.08
N MET A 167 -12.54 22.56 16.95
CA MET A 167 -13.37 23.75 17.08
C MET A 167 -12.98 24.72 15.97
N ALA A 168 -13.87 24.95 15.00
CA ALA A 168 -13.55 25.60 13.71
C ALA A 168 -12.83 26.96 13.78
N SER A 169 -12.96 27.71 14.88
CA SER A 169 -12.27 29.02 15.04
C SER A 169 -11.00 28.96 15.87
N ASN A 170 -10.73 27.83 16.53
CA ASN A 170 -9.67 27.71 17.52
C ASN A 170 -8.71 26.57 17.22
N PHE A 171 -8.90 25.82 16.13
CA PHE A 171 -8.00 24.76 15.70
C PHE A 171 -7.27 25.21 14.43
N ASN A 172 -5.94 25.12 14.46
CA ASN A 172 -5.07 25.51 13.36
C ASN A 172 -4.21 24.30 12.98
N ASN A 173 -3.95 24.15 11.69
CA ASN A 173 -2.99 23.17 11.18
C ASN A 173 -2.18 23.76 10.03
N SER A 174 -1.02 23.18 9.80
CA SER A 174 -0.12 23.56 8.72
C SER A 174 0.60 22.32 8.19
N VAL A 175 0.71 22.25 6.87
CA VAL A 175 1.50 21.25 6.16
C VAL A 175 2.70 21.96 5.55
N THR A 176 3.90 21.56 5.98
CA THR A 176 5.17 22.18 5.58
C THR A 176 5.77 21.45 4.37
N THR A 177 5.74 20.12 4.39
CA THR A 177 6.20 19.26 3.29
C THR A 177 5.13 18.21 3.03
N ASN A 178 4.83 17.95 1.75
CA ASN A 178 3.88 16.92 1.31
C ASN A 178 4.26 16.48 -0.09
N SER A 179 5.46 15.94 -0.24
CA SER A 179 6.02 15.60 -1.56
C SER A 179 7.14 14.60 -1.40
N GLY A 180 7.32 13.72 -2.40
CA GLY A 180 8.45 12.77 -2.41
C GLY A 180 8.43 11.77 -1.26
N GLY A 181 7.23 11.37 -0.81
CA GLY A 181 7.08 10.44 0.31
C GLY A 181 7.26 11.07 1.69
N VAL A 182 7.38 12.40 1.79
CA VAL A 182 7.56 13.10 3.06
C VAL A 182 6.33 13.95 3.36
N LEU A 183 5.76 13.79 4.56
CA LEU A 183 4.67 14.60 5.09
C LEU A 183 5.06 15.16 6.46
N THR A 184 5.25 16.48 6.54
CA THR A 184 5.60 17.17 7.78
C THR A 184 4.74 18.39 8.03
N GLY A 185 4.57 18.75 9.30
CA GLY A 185 3.83 19.94 9.66
C GLY A 185 3.45 19.99 11.14
N SER A 186 2.44 20.80 11.44
CA SER A 186 2.00 21.03 12.82
C SER A 186 0.51 21.27 12.94
N PHE A 187 -0.02 21.06 14.14
CA PHE A 187 -1.40 21.36 14.50
C PHE A 187 -1.50 21.78 15.98
N SER A 188 -2.48 22.61 16.30
CA SER A 188 -2.74 23.05 17.66
C SER A 188 -4.14 23.65 17.79
N GLY A 189 -4.59 23.83 19.02
CA GLY A 189 -5.83 24.52 19.32
C GLY A 189 -6.87 23.67 20.06
N VAL A 190 -8.08 24.22 20.17
CA VAL A 190 -9.15 23.61 20.95
C VAL A 190 -9.87 22.53 20.13
N VAL A 191 -10.04 21.36 20.75
CA VAL A 191 -10.92 20.30 20.26
C VAL A 191 -12.08 20.06 21.23
N ILE A 192 -13.23 19.64 20.71
CA ILE A 192 -14.47 19.47 21.47
C ILE A 192 -15.11 18.10 21.20
N ASN A 193 -15.69 17.49 22.22
CA ASN A 193 -16.48 16.26 22.11
C ASN A 193 -17.99 16.55 22.12
N ASN A 194 -18.80 15.51 21.93
CA ASN A 194 -20.27 15.62 21.89
C ASN A 194 -20.90 16.08 23.22
N ASP A 195 -20.18 15.94 24.33
CA ASP A 195 -20.63 16.35 25.67
C ASP A 195 -20.20 17.80 25.99
N ASN A 196 -19.70 18.55 25.01
CA ASN A 196 -19.10 19.89 25.14
C ASN A 196 -17.83 19.94 26.00
N GLY A 197 -17.21 18.79 26.28
CA GLY A 197 -15.88 18.73 26.87
C GLY A 197 -14.84 19.26 25.90
N GLN A 198 -13.98 20.16 26.37
CA GLN A 198 -12.94 20.80 25.57
C GLN A 198 -11.55 20.44 26.07
N ILE A 199 -10.64 20.23 25.13
CA ILE A 199 -9.22 20.01 25.42
C ILE A 199 -8.41 20.92 24.49
N GLU A 200 -7.41 21.59 25.07
CA GLU A 200 -6.41 22.32 24.29
C GLU A 200 -5.31 21.36 23.82
N LEU A 201 -5.06 21.33 22.51
CA LEU A 201 -3.94 20.64 21.90
C LEU A 201 -2.81 21.65 21.67
N THR A 202 -1.64 21.36 22.21
CA THR A 202 -0.44 22.19 22.00
C THR A 202 0.69 21.33 21.44
N ASN A 203 1.60 21.96 20.69
CA ASN A 203 2.79 21.32 20.14
C ASN A 203 2.49 20.06 19.32
N GLY A 204 1.38 20.06 18.56
CA GLY A 204 1.10 18.98 17.61
C GLY A 204 2.10 19.04 16.46
N ILE A 205 2.85 17.96 16.25
CA ILE A 205 3.85 17.82 15.19
C ILE A 205 3.65 16.46 14.53
N PHE A 206 3.70 16.42 13.21
CA PHE A 206 3.82 15.20 12.44
C PHE A 206 5.06 15.32 11.55
N ASP A 207 5.89 14.28 11.55
CA ASP A 207 7.08 14.16 10.73
C ASP A 207 7.14 12.71 10.25
N LEU A 208 6.70 12.49 9.01
CA LEU A 208 6.40 11.17 8.45
C LEU A 208 7.10 10.97 7.11
N SER A 209 7.66 9.79 6.90
CA SER A 209 8.23 9.35 5.61
C SER A 209 7.60 8.01 5.19
N PHE A 210 7.14 7.89 3.94
CA PHE A 210 6.33 6.77 3.43
C PHE A 210 6.41 6.61 1.91
#